data_AF-A0A1L8WGY9-F1
#
_entry.id   AF-A0A1L8WGY9-F1
#
_cell.length_a   1.000
_cell.length_b   1.000
_cell.length_c   1.000
_cell.angle_alpha   90.00
_cell.angle_beta   90.00
_cell.angle_gamma   90.00
#
_symmetry.space_group_name_H-M   'P 1'
#
loop_
_entity.id
_entity.type
_entity.pdbx_description
1 polymer ?
#
loop_
_entity_poly.entity_id
_entity_poly.type
_entity_poly.pdbx_seq_one_letter_code
_entity_poly.pdbx_strand_id
1 'polypeptide(L)'
;MDADFAITTQAFVGTFHFPTQNFSNLFSEERKLFLEEKNFFALHGGTMSLPEVALHYYTKDKLSDNSFILGYQKMIADADMEEIIVVLWKNLGNISSAAKSLFLHRNTLKYRIERFQELSGFNLKQANDLLFCYLLLLQN
;
A
#
# COMPACT_ATOMS: atom_id res chain seq x y z
N MET A 1 16.17 -8.59 18.34
CA MET A 1 17.37 -8.60 17.47
C MET A 1 17.57 -7.25 16.81
N ASP A 2 16.81 -6.83 15.79
CA ASP A 2 17.02 -5.51 15.14
C ASP A 2 16.92 -4.29 16.09
N ALA A 3 15.90 -4.29 16.97
CA ALA A 3 15.73 -3.23 17.98
C ALA A 3 16.86 -3.18 19.03
N ASP A 4 17.53 -4.30 19.26
CA ASP A 4 18.63 -4.40 20.24
C ASP A 4 19.96 -3.85 19.68
N PHE A 5 20.07 -3.72 18.36
CA PHE A 5 21.30 -3.28 17.68
C PHE A 5 21.16 -1.95 16.93
N ALA A 6 19.99 -1.31 16.94
CA ALA A 6 19.69 -0.11 16.13
C ALA A 6 19.97 -0.34 14.62
N ILE A 7 19.77 -1.57 14.14
CA ILE A 7 19.90 -1.93 12.73
C ILE A 7 18.50 -2.26 12.21
N THR A 8 18.19 -1.83 10.98
CA THR A 8 16.95 -2.19 10.30
C THR A 8 17.26 -3.16 9.17
N THR A 9 16.91 -4.43 9.33
CA THR A 9 17.05 -5.43 8.28
C THR A 9 15.92 -5.29 7.26
N GLN A 10 16.28 -5.28 5.98
CA GLN A 10 15.33 -5.23 4.87
C GLN A 10 15.57 -6.43 3.96
N ALA A 11 14.49 -7.09 3.58
CA ALA A 11 14.54 -8.20 2.63
C ALA A 11 13.57 -7.94 1.49
N PHE A 12 14.04 -8.14 0.26
CA PHE A 12 13.24 -8.08 -0.94
C PHE A 12 12.97 -9.50 -1.45
N VAL A 13 11.69 -9.82 -1.61
CA VAL A 13 11.22 -11.10 -2.12
C VAL A 13 10.79 -10.90 -3.56
N GLY A 14 11.69 -11.29 -4.46
CA GLY A 14 11.43 -11.27 -5.90
C GLY A 14 10.53 -12.41 -6.37
N THR A 15 10.22 -12.41 -7.67
CA THR A 15 9.39 -13.47 -8.28
C THR A 15 10.22 -14.68 -8.71
N PHE A 16 9.57 -15.85 -8.77
CA PHE A 16 10.18 -17.03 -9.38
C PHE A 16 10.26 -16.84 -10.89
N HIS A 17 11.47 -16.93 -11.44
CA HIS A 17 11.72 -16.87 -12.87
C HIS A 17 12.04 -18.26 -13.42
N PHE A 18 11.42 -18.63 -14.55
CA PHE A 18 11.87 -19.79 -15.31
C PHE A 18 13.20 -19.48 -16.01
N PRO A 19 14.11 -20.47 -16.14
CA PRO A 19 15.36 -20.30 -16.88
C PRO A 19 15.05 -20.13 -18.38
N THR A 20 14.82 -18.88 -18.78
CA THR A 20 14.57 -18.45 -20.16
C THR A 20 15.73 -17.58 -20.64
N GLN A 21 15.82 -17.34 -21.94
CA GLN A 21 16.91 -16.53 -22.54
C GLN A 21 16.97 -15.08 -21.99
N ASN A 22 15.91 -14.59 -21.34
CA ASN A 22 15.82 -13.21 -20.85
C ASN A 22 16.02 -13.05 -19.34
N PHE A 23 16.42 -14.12 -18.61
CA PHE A 23 16.54 -14.06 -17.14
C PHE A 23 17.45 -12.93 -16.65
N SER A 24 18.62 -12.74 -17.28
CA SER A 24 19.57 -11.69 -16.91
C SER A 24 18.94 -10.29 -16.99
N ASN A 25 18.18 -10.04 -18.05
CA ASN A 25 17.51 -8.76 -18.26
C ASN A 25 16.39 -8.55 -17.24
N LEU A 26 15.52 -9.55 -17.06
CA LEU A 26 14.42 -9.49 -16.08
C LEU A 26 14.93 -9.26 -14.65
N PHE A 27 15.98 -9.99 -14.25
CA PHE A 27 16.61 -9.81 -12.95
C PHE A 27 17.24 -8.42 -12.80
N SER A 28 17.85 -7.88 -13.87
CA SER A 28 18.45 -6.54 -13.83
C SER A 28 17.39 -5.44 -13.68
N GLU A 29 16.24 -5.58 -14.33
CA GLU A 29 15.11 -4.64 -14.21
C GLU A 29 14.49 -4.69 -12.81
N GLU A 30 14.26 -5.89 -12.29
CA GLU A 30 13.74 -6.10 -10.93
C GLU A 30 14.68 -5.49 -9.88
N ARG A 31 15.99 -5.73 -10.02
CA ARG A 31 16.99 -5.16 -9.14
C ARG A 31 17.04 -3.63 -9.23
N LYS A 32 16.90 -3.06 -10.42
CA LYS A 32 16.85 -1.60 -10.62
C LYS A 32 15.68 -1.01 -9.84
N LEU A 33 14.49 -1.59 -10.02
CA LEU A 33 13.26 -1.17 -9.34
C LEU A 33 13.43 -1.20 -7.82
N PHE A 34 13.99 -2.28 -7.26
CA PHE A 34 14.27 -2.38 -5.83
C PHE A 34 15.28 -1.32 -5.35
N LEU A 35 16.38 -1.11 -6.07
CA LEU A 35 17.43 -0.18 -5.64
C LEU A 35 16.95 1.28 -5.63
N GLU A 36 16.10 1.67 -6.58
CA GLU A 36 15.51 3.00 -6.64
C GLU A 36 14.52 3.25 -5.50
N GLU A 37 13.81 2.21 -5.07
CA GLU A 37 12.77 2.28 -4.03
C GLU A 37 13.27 1.98 -2.62
N LYS A 38 14.48 1.43 -2.50
CA LYS A 38 15.05 0.98 -1.23
C LYS A 38 14.94 2.03 -0.12
N ASN A 39 15.23 3.29 -0.41
CA ASN A 39 15.23 4.35 0.60
C ASN A 39 13.82 4.69 1.09
N PHE A 40 12.83 4.68 0.20
CA PHE A 40 11.44 4.97 0.54
C PHE A 40 10.89 3.94 1.54
N PHE A 41 11.10 2.66 1.25
CA PHE A 41 10.65 1.59 2.12
C PHE A 41 11.58 1.30 3.30
N ALA A 42 12.83 1.79 3.27
CA ALA A 42 13.77 1.61 4.38
C ALA A 42 13.27 2.20 5.70
N LEU A 43 12.49 3.27 5.63
CA LEU A 43 11.88 3.93 6.78
C LEU A 43 10.82 3.08 7.48
N HIS A 44 10.23 2.12 6.76
CA HIS A 44 9.11 1.31 7.23
C HIS A 44 9.54 -0.07 7.74
N GLY A 45 10.79 -0.48 7.47
CA GLY A 45 11.35 -1.78 7.86
C GLY A 45 10.62 -2.98 7.25
N GLY A 46 11.19 -4.18 7.40
CA GLY A 46 10.51 -5.44 7.08
C GLY A 46 10.75 -6.00 5.68
N THR A 47 9.89 -6.94 5.29
CA THR A 47 9.96 -7.68 4.03
C THR A 47 9.06 -7.04 2.98
N MET A 48 9.59 -6.80 1.78
CA MET A 48 8.83 -6.28 0.65
C MET A 48 8.77 -7.30 -0.48
N SER A 49 7.64 -7.33 -1.17
CA SER A 49 7.45 -8.11 -2.39
C SER A 49 7.57 -7.24 -3.64
N LEU A 50 7.92 -7.84 -4.78
CA LEU A 50 7.96 -7.14 -6.07
C LEU A 50 6.68 -6.33 -6.36
N PRO A 51 5.45 -6.87 -6.20
CA PRO A 51 4.23 -6.09 -6.49
C PRO A 51 4.09 -4.81 -5.65
N GLU A 52 4.47 -4.84 -4.37
CA GLU A 52 4.40 -3.67 -3.48
C GLU A 52 5.35 -2.57 -3.95
N VAL A 53 6.59 -2.94 -4.24
CA VAL A 53 7.61 -1.99 -4.73
C VAL A 53 7.22 -1.46 -6.12
N ALA A 54 6.73 -2.33 -7.00
CA ALA A 54 6.33 -1.96 -8.35
C ALA A 54 5.14 -0.99 -8.37
N LEU A 55 4.13 -1.20 -7.51
CA LEU A 55 2.99 -0.30 -7.41
C LEU A 55 3.43 1.11 -7.03
N HIS A 56 4.28 1.26 -6.02
CA HIS A 56 4.81 2.57 -5.65
C HIS A 56 5.67 3.16 -6.78
N TYR A 57 6.64 2.41 -7.28
CA TYR A 57 7.57 2.85 -8.35
C TYR A 57 6.84 3.38 -9.59
N TYR A 58 5.82 2.68 -10.08
CA TYR A 58 5.10 3.05 -11.30
C TYR A 58 4.09 4.18 -11.10
N THR A 59 3.70 4.48 -9.86
CA THR A 59 2.67 5.49 -9.58
C THR A 59 3.21 6.77 -8.98
N LYS A 60 4.41 6.75 -8.38
CA LYS A 60 4.98 7.87 -7.62
C LYS A 60 5.01 9.20 -8.38
N ASP A 61 5.54 9.20 -9.60
CA ASP A 61 5.71 10.41 -10.41
C ASP A 61 4.37 11.02 -10.86
N LYS A 62 3.30 10.20 -10.92
CA LYS A 62 1.97 10.66 -11.34
C LYS A 62 1.13 11.18 -10.19
N LEU A 63 1.49 10.82 -8.96
CA LEU A 63 0.74 11.15 -7.76
C LEU A 63 1.39 12.29 -6.95
N SER A 64 2.70 12.47 -7.04
CA SER A 64 3.46 13.45 -6.25
C SER A 64 3.24 14.93 -6.63
N ASP A 65 2.83 15.24 -7.87
CA ASP A 65 2.75 16.63 -8.39
C ASP A 65 1.33 17.06 -8.80
N ASN A 66 0.30 16.56 -8.10
CA ASN A 66 -1.09 16.84 -8.49
C ASN A 66 -1.93 17.41 -7.34
N SER A 67 -2.35 18.68 -7.47
CA SER A 67 -3.23 19.36 -6.51
C SER A 67 -4.57 18.64 -6.29
N PHE A 68 -5.02 17.88 -7.28
CA PHE A 68 -6.20 17.00 -7.18
C PHE A 68 -5.99 15.86 -6.18
N ILE A 69 -4.79 15.26 -6.17
CA ILE A 69 -4.43 14.12 -5.31
C ILE A 69 -4.36 14.58 -3.84
N LEU A 70 -3.75 15.74 -3.59
CA LEU A 70 -3.67 16.34 -2.25
C LEU A 70 -5.06 16.56 -1.63
N GLY A 71 -6.06 16.91 -2.44
CA GLY A 71 -7.44 17.07 -1.98
C GLY A 71 -8.02 15.77 -1.42
N TYR A 72 -7.82 14.64 -2.11
CA TYR A 72 -8.31 13.35 -1.63
C TYR A 72 -7.49 12.80 -0.46
N GLN A 73 -6.17 12.98 -0.45
CA GLN A 73 -5.33 12.59 0.68
C GLN A 73 -5.78 13.31 1.95
N LYS A 74 -5.98 14.64 1.87
CA LYS A 74 -6.54 15.42 2.97
C LYS A 74 -7.92 14.93 3.38
N MET A 75 -8.78 14.63 2.41
CA MET A 75 -10.11 14.09 2.69
C MET A 75 -10.07 12.78 3.48
N ILE A 76 -9.17 11.86 3.09
CA ILE A 76 -8.99 10.58 3.79
C ILE A 76 -8.51 10.83 5.23
N ALA A 77 -7.56 11.76 5.41
CA ALA A 77 -7.04 12.15 6.72
C ALA A 77 -8.10 12.81 7.60
N ASP A 78 -8.89 13.75 7.07
CA ASP A 78 -9.97 14.41 7.79
C ASP A 78 -11.09 13.42 8.22
N ALA A 79 -11.15 12.23 7.59
CA ALA A 79 -12.07 11.15 7.93
C ALA A 79 -11.45 10.06 8.84
N ASP A 80 -10.17 10.17 9.22
CA ASP A 80 -9.38 9.18 9.97
C ASP A 80 -9.40 7.77 9.32
N MET A 81 -9.31 7.71 7.98
CA MET A 81 -9.52 6.47 7.21
C MET A 81 -8.24 5.78 6.73
N GLU A 82 -7.06 6.36 6.93
CA GLU A 82 -5.78 5.88 6.42
C GLU A 82 -5.50 4.44 6.83
N GLU A 83 -5.53 4.17 8.14
CA GLU A 83 -5.26 2.84 8.69
C GLU A 83 -6.31 1.83 8.21
N ILE A 84 -7.58 2.23 8.15
CA ILE A 84 -8.66 1.38 7.67
C ILE A 84 -8.44 0.96 6.22
N ILE A 85 -8.11 1.91 5.34
CA ILE A 85 -7.90 1.65 3.91
C ILE A 85 -6.71 0.70 3.72
N VAL A 86 -5.60 0.95 4.41
CA VAL A 86 -4.41 0.08 4.35
C VAL A 86 -4.73 -1.34 4.85
N VAL A 87 -5.45 -1.48 5.97
CA VAL A 87 -5.79 -2.79 6.52
C VAL A 87 -6.84 -3.51 5.67
N LEU A 88 -7.80 -2.79 5.09
CA LEU A 88 -8.74 -3.35 4.11
C LEU A 88 -8.00 -3.89 2.89
N TRP A 89 -7.06 -3.12 2.33
CA TRP A 89 -6.24 -3.57 1.19
C TRP A 89 -5.46 -4.84 1.51
N LYS A 90 -4.77 -4.87 2.66
CA LYS A 90 -4.05 -6.06 3.15
C LYS A 90 -4.95 -7.29 3.34
N ASN A 91 -6.23 -7.07 3.63
CA ASN A 91 -7.24 -8.12 3.77
C ASN A 91 -8.10 -8.32 2.51
N LEU A 92 -7.66 -7.83 1.34
CA LEU A 92 -8.36 -7.97 0.05
C LEU A 92 -9.82 -7.50 0.10
N GLY A 93 -10.09 -6.41 0.83
CA GLY A 93 -11.43 -5.86 1.02
C GLY A 93 -12.33 -6.66 1.97
N ASN A 94 -11.81 -7.71 2.62
CA ASN A 94 -12.59 -8.49 3.58
C ASN A 94 -12.79 -7.72 4.88
N ILE A 95 -13.99 -7.15 5.04
CA ILE A 95 -14.37 -6.35 6.22
C ILE A 95 -14.25 -7.14 7.53
N SER A 96 -14.58 -8.44 7.53
CA SER A 96 -14.51 -9.24 8.76
C SER A 96 -13.06 -9.46 9.22
N SER A 97 -12.17 -9.78 8.28
CA SER A 97 -10.75 -9.96 8.58
C SER A 97 -10.08 -8.63 8.94
N ALA A 98 -10.39 -7.56 8.22
CA ALA A 98 -9.89 -6.21 8.50
C ALA A 98 -10.34 -5.71 9.88
N ALA A 99 -11.61 -5.92 10.26
CA ALA A 99 -12.11 -5.55 11.59
C ALA A 99 -11.34 -6.26 12.69
N LYS A 100 -11.03 -7.56 12.50
CA LYS A 100 -10.20 -8.33 13.44
C LYS A 100 -8.78 -7.76 13.53
N SER A 101 -8.16 -7.41 12.40
CA SER A 101 -6.82 -6.79 12.36
C SER A 101 -6.78 -5.41 13.04
N LEU A 102 -7.87 -4.64 12.94
CA LEU A 102 -8.01 -3.32 13.57
C LEU A 102 -8.51 -3.39 15.02
N PHE A 103 -8.77 -4.58 15.57
CA PHE A 103 -9.42 -4.76 16.87
C PHE A 103 -10.78 -4.04 17.00
N LEU A 104 -11.48 -3.87 15.88
CA LEU A 104 -12.80 -3.26 15.80
C LEU A 104 -13.88 -4.34 15.70
N HIS A 105 -15.08 -4.02 16.19
CA HIS A 105 -16.24 -4.82 15.85
C HIS A 105 -16.59 -4.65 14.36
N ARG A 106 -16.96 -5.74 13.68
CA ARG A 106 -17.29 -5.75 12.24
C ARG A 106 -18.31 -4.67 11.86
N ASN A 107 -19.35 -4.49 12.67
CA ASN A 107 -20.39 -3.49 12.39
C ASN A 107 -19.87 -2.05 12.55
N THR A 108 -18.95 -1.82 13.49
CA THR A 108 -18.31 -0.51 13.65
C THR A 108 -17.47 -0.17 12.43
N LEU A 109 -16.66 -1.13 11.94
CA LEU A 109 -15.89 -0.92 10.73
C LEU A 109 -16.80 -0.69 9.51
N LYS A 110 -17.86 -1.49 9.38
CA LYS A 110 -18.86 -1.33 8.31
C LYS A 110 -19.49 0.07 8.32
N TYR A 111 -19.89 0.56 9.49
CA TYR A 111 -20.44 1.91 9.64
C TYR A 111 -19.44 2.99 9.23
N ARG A 112 -18.17 2.87 9.64
CA ARG A 112 -17.12 3.82 9.23
C ARG A 112 -16.92 3.84 7.70
N ILE A 113 -16.92 2.66 7.06
CA ILE A 113 -16.82 2.55 5.60
C ILE A 113 -18.03 3.19 4.91
N GLU A 114 -19.24 2.96 5.42
CA GLU A 114 -20.48 3.52 4.84
C GLU A 114 -20.51 5.05 4.99
N ARG A 115 -20.13 5.57 6.15
CA ARG A 115 -19.99 7.02 6.37
C ARG A 115 -18.91 7.63 5.48
N PHE A 116 -17.77 6.95 5.30
CA PHE A 116 -16.73 7.43 4.38
C PHE A 116 -17.24 7.47 2.94
N GLN A 117 -18.02 6.47 2.50
CA GLN A 117 -18.64 6.47 1.18
C GLN A 117 -19.64 7.61 1.00
N GLU A 118 -20.44 7.93 2.03
CA GLU A 118 -21.37 9.07 1.98
C GLU A 118 -20.63 10.41 1.84
N LEU A 119 -19.48 10.55 2.49
CA LEU A 119 -18.67 11.76 2.44
C LEU A 119 -17.89 11.87 1.12
N SER A 120 -17.24 10.79 0.68
CA SER A 120 -16.28 10.78 -0.44
C SER A 120 -16.86 10.37 -1.79
N GLY A 121 -17.98 9.66 -1.78
CA GLY A 121 -18.47 8.93 -2.95
C GLY A 121 -17.72 7.63 -3.24
N PHE A 122 -16.59 7.33 -2.58
CA PHE A 122 -15.82 6.11 -2.80
C PHE A 122 -16.38 4.94 -2.01
N ASN A 123 -16.73 3.88 -2.74
CA ASN A 123 -17.22 2.64 -2.15
C ASN A 123 -16.04 1.68 -1.94
N LEU A 124 -15.46 1.66 -0.74
CA LEU A 124 -14.33 0.77 -0.41
C LEU A 124 -14.64 -0.74 -0.48
N LYS A 125 -15.90 -1.13 -0.76
CA LYS A 125 -16.27 -2.52 -1.08
C LYS A 125 -16.01 -2.86 -2.56
N GLN A 126 -15.79 -1.85 -3.41
CA GLN A 126 -15.40 -2.00 -4.81
C GLN A 126 -13.88 -1.95 -4.94
N ALA A 127 -13.33 -2.86 -5.75
CA ALA A 127 -11.89 -3.02 -5.88
C ALA A 127 -11.19 -1.77 -6.41
N ASN A 128 -11.78 -1.09 -7.40
CA ASN A 128 -11.18 0.10 -8.01
C ASN A 128 -11.09 1.26 -7.01
N ASP A 129 -12.16 1.52 -6.27
CA ASP A 129 -12.21 2.59 -5.28
C ASP A 129 -11.25 2.31 -4.12
N LEU A 130 -11.20 1.06 -3.65
CA LEU A 130 -10.27 0.65 -2.61
C LEU A 130 -8.81 0.78 -3.08
N LEU A 131 -8.49 0.30 -4.29
CA LEU A 131 -7.16 0.43 -4.87
C LEU A 131 -6.79 1.91 -5.03
N PHE A 132 -7.69 2.73 -5.56
CA PHE A 132 -7.44 4.16 -5.73
C PHE A 132 -7.13 4.82 -4.38
N CYS A 133 -7.97 4.62 -3.36
CA CYS A 133 -7.73 5.16 -2.02
C CYS A 133 -6.41 4.65 -1.42
N TYR A 134 -6.05 3.39 -1.66
CA TYR A 134 -4.77 2.84 -1.21
C TYR A 134 -3.58 3.49 -1.93
N LEU A 135 -3.64 3.69 -3.25
CA LEU A 135 -2.59 4.35 -4.03
C LEU A 135 -2.35 5.80 -3.55
N LEU A 136 -3.41 6.51 -3.17
CA LEU A 136 -3.30 7.84 -2.58
C LEU A 136 -2.46 7.85 -1.29
N LEU A 137 -2.49 6.77 -0.53
CA LEU A 137 -1.75 6.62 0.73
C LEU A 137 -0.33 6.06 0.53
N LEU A 138 -0.02 5.48 -0.62
CA LEU A 138 1.31 4.95 -0.90
C LEU A 138 2.38 6.03 -1.04
N GLN A 139 2.00 7.30 -1.24
CA GLN A 139 2.92 8.39 -1.56
C GLN A 139 3.35 9.22 -0.34
N ASN A 140 2.80 8.92 0.84
CA ASN A 140 3.02 9.66 2.06
C ASN A 140 4.11 9.03 2.92
#